data_AF-A0A1V5AGN4-F1
#
_entry.id   AF-A0A1V5AGN4-F1
#
_cell.length_a   1.000
_cell.length_b   1.000
_cell.length_c   1.000
_cell.angle_alpha   90.00
_cell.angle_beta   90.00
_cell.angle_gamma   90.00
#
_symmetry.space_group_name_H-M   'P 1'
#
loop_
_entity.id
_entity.type
_entity.pdbx_description
1 polymer ?
#
loop_
_entity_poly.entity_id
_entity_poly.type
_entity_poly.pdbx_seq_one_letter_code
_entity_poly.pdbx_strand_id
1 'polypeptide(L)'
;MKAAAILVLIFLLFLPVSDGGEENDLWLLLSSYEDIGITVDDLAFFLATHGYDATPSRDYVTVRFQSQKEVYLTPNGGAARLADFWMDPPEKDAGPTKVLPSNAIQLNRTYSRTKDKEFINTASRYVIFPVTPLGMCYDGSQKLDEIYRSFGYNVTYLFDPAQYQNQGHLWVVVEDPSVPNTWLAVDSYYGIVEEEGYYKAPYSFTDFKYLDSVNPEWRLI
;
A
#
# COMPACT_ATOMS: atom_id res chain seq x y z
N MET A 1 20.32 37.66 -19.33
CA MET A 1 19.79 37.06 -18.09
C MET A 1 18.28 36.81 -18.07
N LYS A 2 17.47 37.32 -19.03
CA LYS A 2 16.00 37.06 -19.04
C LYS A 2 15.60 35.76 -19.76
N ALA A 3 16.35 35.32 -20.77
CA ALA A 3 16.03 34.11 -21.53
C ALA A 3 16.24 32.80 -20.74
N ALA A 4 17.26 32.75 -19.87
CA ALA A 4 17.54 31.57 -19.04
C ALA A 4 16.45 31.33 -17.97
N ALA A 5 15.87 32.40 -17.42
CA ALA A 5 14.79 32.31 -16.43
C ALA A 5 13.48 31.76 -17.04
N ILE A 6 13.22 32.06 -18.32
CA ILE A 6 12.04 31.57 -19.04
C ILE A 6 12.17 30.07 -19.37
N LEU A 7 13.38 29.61 -19.70
CA LEU A 7 13.62 28.20 -20.00
C LEU A 7 13.48 27.30 -18.77
N VAL A 8 13.89 27.78 -17.58
CA VAL A 8 13.72 27.05 -16.31
C VAL A 8 12.25 26.97 -15.90
N LEU A 9 11.45 28.00 -16.19
CA LEU A 9 10.01 28.02 -15.88
C LEU A 9 9.22 27.03 -16.76
N ILE A 10 9.63 26.82 -18.01
CA ILE A 10 9.00 25.86 -18.92
C ILE A 10 9.33 24.41 -18.53
N PHE A 11 10.55 24.15 -18.03
CA PHE A 11 10.95 22.81 -17.61
C PHE A 11 10.25 22.35 -16.32
N LEU A 12 9.80 23.28 -15.48
CA LEU A 12 9.02 22.99 -14.27
C LEU A 12 7.55 22.62 -14.55
N LEU A 13 7.04 22.91 -15.76
CA LEU A 13 5.67 22.56 -16.17
C LEU A 13 5.56 21.13 -16.76
N PHE A 14 6.68 20.43 -16.91
CA PHE A 14 6.73 19.04 -17.38
C PHE A 14 7.17 18.07 -16.28
N LEU A 15 6.88 18.38 -15.01
CA LEU A 15 6.91 17.36 -13.98
C LEU A 15 5.72 16.41 -14.25
N PRO A 16 5.95 15.10 -14.49
CA PRO A 16 4.85 14.16 -14.47
C PRO A 16 4.29 14.17 -13.05
N VAL A 17 3.11 14.77 -12.90
CA VAL A 17 2.26 14.55 -11.72
C VAL A 17 1.96 13.06 -11.72
N SER A 18 2.36 12.40 -10.64
CA SER A 18 2.03 11.00 -10.38
C SER A 18 0.52 10.78 -10.50
N ASP A 19 0.12 10.06 -11.54
CA ASP A 19 -1.27 9.75 -11.91
C ASP A 19 -1.82 8.62 -11.01
N GLY A 20 -2.09 8.97 -9.76
CA GLY A 20 -2.76 8.09 -8.79
C GLY A 20 -3.67 8.84 -7.82
N GLY A 21 -4.01 10.10 -8.15
CA GLY A 21 -4.87 10.96 -7.33
C GLY A 21 -6.36 10.72 -7.60
N GLU A 22 -6.75 10.73 -8.87
CA GLU A 22 -8.17 10.70 -9.28
C GLU A 22 -8.85 9.38 -8.91
N GLU A 23 -8.16 8.23 -9.00
CA GLU A 23 -8.69 6.93 -8.58
C GLU A 23 -8.89 6.83 -7.07
N ASN A 24 -7.93 7.34 -6.31
CA ASN A 24 -7.99 7.33 -4.84
C ASN A 24 -9.08 8.29 -4.34
N ASP A 25 -9.22 9.46 -4.96
CA ASP A 25 -10.28 10.42 -4.65
C ASP A 25 -11.66 9.86 -5.00
N LEU A 26 -11.78 9.18 -6.15
CA LEU A 26 -13.01 8.50 -6.55
C LEU A 26 -13.37 7.40 -5.56
N TRP A 27 -12.40 6.59 -5.15
CA TRP A 27 -12.61 5.57 -4.12
C TRP A 27 -13.05 6.16 -2.79
N LEU A 28 -12.41 7.23 -2.32
CA LEU A 28 -12.79 7.91 -1.08
C LEU A 28 -14.22 8.43 -1.15
N LEU A 29 -14.60 9.05 -2.27
CA LEU A 29 -15.97 9.50 -2.51
C LEU A 29 -16.96 8.33 -2.44
N LEU A 30 -16.68 7.22 -3.13
CA LEU A 30 -17.54 6.03 -3.13
C LEU A 30 -17.65 5.41 -1.73
N SER A 31 -16.55 5.37 -0.97
CA SER A 31 -16.53 4.84 0.40
C SER A 31 -17.34 5.68 1.40
N SER A 32 -17.61 6.95 1.06
CA SER A 32 -18.43 7.86 1.89
C SER A 32 -19.93 7.72 1.65
N TYR A 33 -20.34 6.98 0.61
CA TYR A 33 -21.72 6.85 0.18
C TYR A 33 -22.24 5.43 0.48
N GLU A 34 -23.26 5.34 1.33
CA GLU A 34 -23.88 4.05 1.71
C GLU A 34 -25.37 4.04 1.33
N ASP A 35 -25.71 3.45 0.19
CA ASP A 35 -27.11 3.27 -0.24
C ASP A 35 -27.33 1.87 -0.82
N ILE A 36 -28.19 1.08 -0.18
CA ILE A 36 -28.54 -0.28 -0.60
C ILE A 36 -29.35 -0.27 -1.91
N GLY A 37 -30.10 0.80 -2.16
CA GLY A 37 -31.00 0.92 -3.30
C GLY A 37 -30.36 1.52 -4.55
N ILE A 38 -29.07 1.87 -4.49
CA ILE A 38 -28.40 2.60 -5.57
C ILE A 38 -28.43 1.81 -6.88
N THR A 39 -28.98 2.43 -7.93
CA THR A 39 -28.95 1.90 -9.30
C THR A 39 -27.73 2.42 -10.06
N VAL A 40 -27.49 1.88 -11.26
CA VAL A 40 -26.41 2.36 -12.15
C VAL A 40 -26.62 3.82 -12.52
N ASP A 41 -27.86 4.23 -12.78
CA ASP A 41 -28.20 5.61 -13.10
C ASP A 41 -28.01 6.54 -11.90
N ASP A 42 -28.40 6.10 -10.70
CA ASP A 42 -28.19 6.88 -9.46
C ASP A 42 -26.70 7.10 -9.18
N LEU A 43 -25.89 6.05 -9.36
CA LEU A 43 -24.44 6.13 -9.18
C LEU A 43 -23.80 7.06 -10.21
N ALA A 44 -24.18 6.96 -11.49
CA ALA A 44 -23.67 7.84 -12.53
C ALA A 44 -24.06 9.31 -12.26
N PHE A 45 -25.29 9.55 -11.84
CA PHE A 45 -25.76 10.88 -11.45
C PHE A 45 -24.99 11.43 -10.24
N PHE A 46 -24.83 10.62 -9.19
CA PHE A 46 -24.04 10.98 -8.01
C PHE A 46 -22.62 11.39 -8.41
N LEU A 47 -21.94 10.60 -9.22
CA LEU A 47 -20.57 10.89 -9.68
C LEU A 47 -20.50 12.16 -10.54
N ALA A 48 -21.45 12.35 -11.45
CA ALA A 48 -21.53 13.54 -12.27
C ALA A 48 -21.72 14.82 -11.41
N THR A 49 -22.53 14.75 -10.36
CA THR A 49 -22.69 15.89 -9.42
C THR A 49 -21.44 16.19 -8.59
N HIS A 50 -20.50 15.24 -8.52
CA HIS A 50 -19.20 15.40 -7.87
C HIS A 50 -18.06 15.68 -8.86
N GLY A 51 -18.39 15.97 -10.12
CA GLY A 51 -17.42 16.43 -11.13
C GLY A 51 -16.72 15.33 -11.93
N TYR A 52 -17.17 14.08 -11.82
CA TYR A 52 -16.65 12.98 -12.63
C TYR A 52 -17.42 12.86 -13.96
N ASP A 53 -16.70 12.53 -15.05
CA ASP A 53 -17.29 12.15 -16.34
C ASP A 53 -17.78 10.69 -16.25
N ALA A 54 -19.00 10.52 -15.74
CA ALA A 54 -19.61 9.23 -15.45
C ALA A 54 -20.74 8.92 -16.43
N THR A 55 -20.61 7.80 -17.15
CA THR A 55 -21.61 7.32 -18.10
C THR A 55 -22.20 6.00 -17.62
N PRO A 56 -23.53 5.90 -17.42
CA PRO A 56 -24.15 4.64 -17.05
C PRO A 56 -24.12 3.67 -18.25
N SER A 57 -23.77 2.43 -17.97
CA SER A 57 -23.94 1.28 -18.87
C SER A 57 -25.04 0.37 -18.31
N ARG A 58 -25.18 -0.85 -18.87
CA ARG A 58 -26.25 -1.77 -18.44
C ARG A 58 -26.15 -2.15 -16.97
N ASP A 59 -24.97 -2.58 -16.53
CA ASP A 59 -24.76 -3.18 -15.20
C ASP A 59 -23.62 -2.48 -14.40
N TYR A 60 -23.02 -1.43 -14.96
CA TYR A 60 -21.92 -0.68 -14.35
C TYR A 60 -21.89 0.77 -14.85
N VAL A 61 -21.14 1.64 -14.17
CA VAL A 61 -20.85 3.02 -14.58
C VAL A 61 -19.41 3.09 -15.10
N THR A 62 -19.20 3.68 -16.26
CA THR A 62 -17.86 4.01 -16.76
C THR A 62 -17.51 5.42 -16.30
N VAL A 63 -16.37 5.58 -15.64
CA VAL A 63 -15.82 6.89 -15.27
C VAL A 63 -14.56 7.13 -16.09
N ARG A 64 -14.52 8.25 -16.81
CA ARG A 64 -13.35 8.67 -17.58
C ARG A 64 -12.62 9.80 -16.87
N PHE A 65 -11.37 9.57 -16.51
CA PHE A 65 -10.51 10.57 -15.90
C PHE A 65 -9.96 11.57 -16.91
N GLN A 66 -9.39 12.67 -16.42
CA GLN A 66 -8.78 13.68 -17.29
C GLN A 66 -7.63 13.10 -18.13
N SER A 67 -6.93 12.10 -17.59
CA SER A 67 -5.89 11.33 -18.27
C SER A 67 -6.40 10.44 -19.41
N GLN A 68 -7.70 10.45 -19.71
CA GLN A 68 -8.39 9.54 -20.66
C GLN A 68 -8.39 8.07 -20.22
N LYS A 69 -7.91 7.78 -19.01
CA LYS A 69 -8.07 6.46 -18.39
C LYS A 69 -9.52 6.26 -17.99
N GLU A 70 -10.03 5.05 -18.26
CA GLU A 70 -11.38 4.65 -17.89
C GLU A 70 -11.33 3.65 -16.74
N VAL A 71 -12.28 3.78 -15.81
CA VAL A 71 -12.53 2.81 -14.74
C VAL A 71 -14.01 2.51 -14.67
N TYR A 72 -14.35 1.38 -14.08
CA TYR A 72 -15.71 0.87 -14.09
C TYR A 72 -16.18 0.66 -12.65
N LEU A 73 -17.44 0.98 -12.38
CA LEU A 73 -18.02 0.91 -11.05
C LEU A 73 -19.32 0.10 -11.08
N THR A 74 -19.39 -0.96 -10.27
CA THR A 74 -20.60 -1.79 -10.15
C THR A 74 -21.32 -1.45 -8.86
N PRO A 75 -22.52 -0.84 -8.90
CA PRO A 75 -23.29 -0.57 -7.68
C PRO A 75 -23.69 -1.87 -7.00
N ASN A 76 -23.60 -1.92 -5.67
CA ASN A 76 -23.95 -3.10 -4.86
C ASN A 76 -23.23 -4.39 -5.33
N GLY A 77 -21.93 -4.30 -5.63
CA GLY A 77 -21.12 -5.43 -6.10
C GLY A 77 -20.85 -6.48 -5.01
N GLY A 78 -19.59 -6.70 -4.64
CA GLY A 78 -19.18 -7.70 -3.67
C GLY A 78 -19.76 -7.50 -2.26
N ALA A 79 -20.26 -6.30 -1.97
CA ALA A 79 -21.06 -5.99 -0.78
C ALA A 79 -22.16 -4.97 -1.09
N ALA A 80 -23.34 -5.16 -0.52
CA ALA A 80 -24.43 -4.16 -0.56
C ALA A 80 -23.96 -2.83 0.06
N ARG A 81 -24.45 -1.71 -0.48
CA ARG A 81 -24.12 -0.31 -0.10
C ARG A 81 -22.81 0.23 -0.64
N LEU A 82 -21.99 -0.58 -1.32
CA LEU A 82 -20.73 -0.14 -1.89
C LEU A 82 -20.74 -0.31 -3.41
N ALA A 83 -19.94 0.51 -4.09
CA ALA A 83 -19.61 0.28 -5.50
C ALA A 83 -18.29 -0.50 -5.58
N ASP A 84 -18.28 -1.61 -6.31
CA ASP A 84 -17.04 -2.28 -6.68
C ASP A 84 -16.32 -1.47 -7.74
N PHE A 85 -15.01 -1.26 -7.57
CA PHE A 85 -14.16 -0.56 -8.51
C PHE A 85 -13.43 -1.54 -9.42
N TRP A 86 -13.35 -1.28 -10.72
CA TRP A 86 -12.68 -2.15 -11.68
C TRP A 86 -11.81 -1.35 -12.65
N MET A 87 -10.62 -1.89 -12.97
CA MET A 87 -9.74 -1.33 -14.01
C MET A 87 -10.11 -1.82 -15.41
N ASP A 88 -10.86 -2.92 -15.49
CA ASP A 88 -11.37 -3.52 -16.71
C ASP A 88 -12.90 -3.67 -16.61
N PRO A 89 -13.64 -3.74 -17.72
CA PRO A 89 -15.07 -3.99 -17.68
C PRO A 89 -15.37 -5.28 -16.89
N PRO A 90 -16.36 -5.28 -15.98
CA PRO A 90 -16.70 -6.43 -15.11
C PRO A 90 -17.25 -7.65 -15.87
N GLU A 91 -17.47 -7.54 -17.18
CA GLU A 91 -17.82 -8.65 -18.07
C GLU A 91 -16.60 -9.54 -18.43
N LYS A 92 -15.38 -9.09 -18.13
CA LYS A 92 -14.17 -9.92 -18.22
C LYS A 92 -14.03 -10.70 -16.90
N ASP A 93 -13.48 -11.91 -16.93
CA ASP A 93 -13.24 -12.79 -15.75
C ASP A 93 -12.31 -12.18 -14.65
N ALA A 94 -12.07 -10.87 -14.65
CA ALA A 94 -11.40 -10.14 -13.59
C ALA A 94 -12.30 -10.06 -12.34
N GLY A 95 -11.69 -9.85 -11.17
CA GLY A 95 -12.37 -9.51 -9.93
C GLY A 95 -12.27 -8.00 -9.62
N PRO A 96 -12.99 -7.50 -8.60
CA PRO A 96 -12.95 -6.08 -8.24
C PRO A 96 -11.55 -5.66 -7.81
N THR A 97 -11.14 -4.47 -8.24
CA THR A 97 -9.86 -3.85 -7.89
C THR A 97 -9.94 -3.29 -6.46
N LYS A 98 -9.02 -3.76 -5.59
CA LYS A 98 -8.81 -3.13 -4.28
C LYS A 98 -8.01 -1.83 -4.47
N VAL A 99 -8.65 -0.68 -4.25
CA VAL A 99 -7.93 0.61 -4.21
C VAL A 99 -7.22 0.73 -2.87
N LEU A 100 -5.91 0.90 -2.92
CA LEU A 100 -5.06 1.13 -1.75
C LEU A 100 -4.80 2.62 -1.59
N PRO A 101 -4.70 3.15 -0.35
CA PRO A 101 -4.18 4.49 -0.13
C PRO A 101 -2.84 4.67 -0.86
N SER A 102 -2.59 5.83 -1.45
CA SER A 102 -1.37 6.10 -2.25
C SER A 102 -0.06 5.90 -1.49
N ASN A 103 -0.10 5.94 -0.15
CA ASN A 103 1.04 5.69 0.73
C ASN A 103 1.03 4.32 1.42
N ALA A 104 0.05 3.45 1.11
CA ALA A 104 -0.11 2.15 1.75
C ALA A 104 1.05 1.19 1.46
N ILE A 105 1.57 1.24 0.23
CA ILE A 105 2.74 0.48 -0.22
C ILE A 105 3.77 1.47 -0.76
N GLN A 106 4.97 1.38 -0.24
CA GLN A 106 6.11 2.22 -0.62
C GLN A 106 7.11 1.39 -1.40
N LEU A 107 7.40 1.84 -2.62
CA LEU A 107 8.30 1.17 -3.53
C LEU A 107 9.75 1.60 -3.31
N ASN A 108 10.67 0.64 -3.25
CA ASN A 108 12.12 0.85 -3.18
C ASN A 108 12.57 1.83 -2.10
N ARG A 109 11.85 1.87 -0.96
CA ARG A 109 12.23 2.74 0.15
C ARG A 109 13.43 2.15 0.89
N THR A 110 14.35 3.05 1.26
CA THR A 110 15.49 2.75 2.12
C THR A 110 15.27 3.37 3.50
N TYR A 111 15.56 2.61 4.54
CA TYR A 111 15.43 3.01 5.93
C TYR A 111 16.81 3.28 6.53
N SER A 112 16.95 4.37 7.29
CA SER A 112 18.22 4.69 7.94
C SER A 112 18.35 3.87 9.23
N ARG A 113 19.44 3.13 9.39
CA ARG A 113 19.69 2.33 10.61
C ARG A 113 19.93 3.23 11.83
N THR A 114 19.27 2.94 12.95
CA THR A 114 19.55 3.55 14.24
C THR A 114 20.90 3.09 14.81
N LYS A 115 21.56 3.99 15.55
CA LYS A 115 22.76 3.71 16.33
C LYS A 115 22.53 3.89 17.83
N ASP A 116 21.29 4.14 18.25
CA ASP A 116 20.94 4.27 19.66
C ASP A 116 21.04 2.92 20.37
N LYS A 117 22.07 2.79 21.20
CA LYS A 117 22.33 1.55 21.95
C LYS A 117 21.27 1.28 23.01
N GLU A 118 20.66 2.31 23.60
CA GLU A 118 19.63 2.12 24.61
C GLU A 118 18.37 1.53 23.99
N PHE A 119 17.94 2.10 22.86
CA PHE A 119 16.84 1.57 22.08
C PHE A 119 17.12 0.13 21.60
N ILE A 120 18.28 -0.12 20.96
CA ILE A 120 18.64 -1.47 20.47
C ILE A 120 18.63 -2.51 21.60
N ASN A 121 19.20 -2.18 22.77
CA ASN A 121 19.22 -3.09 23.92
C ASN A 121 17.85 -3.31 24.53
N THR A 122 16.96 -2.33 24.44
CA THR A 122 15.60 -2.43 24.96
C THR A 122 14.75 -3.28 24.01
N ALA A 123 14.79 -2.98 22.72
CA ALA A 123 14.09 -3.72 21.67
C ALA A 123 14.50 -5.20 21.61
N SER A 124 15.79 -5.51 21.84
CA SER A 124 16.30 -6.89 21.85
C SER A 124 15.79 -7.74 23.01
N ARG A 125 15.31 -7.11 24.09
CA ARG A 125 14.81 -7.81 25.29
C ARG A 125 13.34 -8.18 25.20
N TYR A 126 12.59 -7.60 24.28
CA TYR A 126 11.16 -7.88 24.12
C TYR A 126 10.88 -9.21 23.42
N VAL A 127 11.84 -9.71 22.65
CA VAL A 127 11.66 -10.88 21.79
C VAL A 127 12.75 -11.90 22.05
N ILE A 128 12.36 -13.16 22.20
CA ILE A 128 13.29 -14.29 22.21
C ILE A 128 13.28 -14.90 20.81
N PHE A 129 14.45 -14.98 20.19
CA PHE A 129 14.61 -15.51 18.84
C PHE A 129 15.06 -16.98 18.86
N PRO A 130 14.71 -17.77 17.83
CA PRO A 130 13.81 -17.40 16.73
C PRO A 130 12.34 -17.34 17.19
N VAL A 131 11.57 -16.39 16.64
CA VAL A 131 10.12 -16.26 16.89
C VAL A 131 9.33 -17.35 16.17
N THR A 132 9.82 -17.75 14.99
CA THR A 132 9.30 -18.85 14.20
C THR A 132 10.47 -19.64 13.57
N PRO A 133 10.31 -20.96 13.33
CA PRO A 133 11.26 -21.73 12.53
C PRO A 133 11.59 -21.09 11.18
N LEU A 134 12.77 -21.45 10.65
CA LEU A 134 13.24 -21.01 9.35
C LEU A 134 12.20 -21.32 8.25
N GLY A 135 11.95 -20.34 7.38
CA GLY A 135 10.95 -20.45 6.31
C GLY A 135 9.57 -19.91 6.66
N MET A 136 9.27 -19.64 7.95
CA MET A 136 7.99 -19.04 8.37
C MET A 136 8.09 -17.54 8.62
N CYS A 137 8.63 -16.81 7.63
CA CYS A 137 8.87 -15.38 7.73
C CYS A 137 7.58 -14.54 7.73
N TYR A 138 6.50 -15.04 7.12
CA TYR A 138 5.17 -14.40 7.15
C TYR A 138 4.60 -14.37 8.57
N ASP A 139 4.39 -15.55 9.18
CA ASP A 139 3.95 -15.68 10.58
C ASP A 139 4.90 -15.00 11.57
N GLY A 140 6.20 -15.11 11.31
CA GLY A 140 7.24 -14.54 12.15
C GLY A 140 7.18 -13.01 12.18
N SER A 141 7.01 -12.38 11.01
CA SER A 141 6.89 -10.93 10.91
C SER A 141 5.62 -10.40 11.55
N GLN A 142 4.49 -11.11 11.41
CA GLN A 142 3.24 -10.73 12.09
C GLN A 142 3.39 -10.76 13.61
N LYS A 143 4.02 -11.81 14.17
CA LYS A 143 4.31 -11.89 15.61
C LYS A 143 5.24 -10.77 16.08
N LEU A 144 6.27 -10.42 15.30
CA LEU A 144 7.15 -9.30 15.62
C LEU A 144 6.38 -7.97 15.64
N ASP A 145 5.54 -7.73 14.65
CA ASP A 145 4.68 -6.55 14.57
C ASP A 145 3.75 -6.44 15.79
N GLU A 146 3.07 -7.53 16.16
CA GLU A 146 2.23 -7.60 17.35
C GLU A 146 3.03 -7.26 18.63
N ILE A 147 4.21 -7.87 18.81
CA ILE A 147 5.05 -7.65 19.98
C ILE A 147 5.51 -6.19 20.05
N TYR A 148 6.14 -5.65 19.01
CA TYR A 148 6.69 -4.29 19.05
C TYR A 148 5.60 -3.23 19.15
N ARG A 149 4.47 -3.39 18.45
CA ARG A 149 3.32 -2.48 18.61
C ARG A 149 2.73 -2.53 20.01
N SER A 150 2.73 -3.69 20.68
CA SER A 150 2.26 -3.79 22.08
C SER A 150 3.10 -2.95 23.06
N PHE A 151 4.36 -2.67 22.71
CA PHE A 151 5.25 -1.77 23.44
C PHE A 151 5.21 -0.32 22.92
N GLY A 152 4.30 -0.01 21.99
CA GLY A 152 4.10 1.35 21.47
C GLY A 152 5.07 1.76 20.36
N TYR A 153 5.80 0.82 19.76
CA TYR A 153 6.66 1.14 18.62
C TYR A 153 5.91 1.16 17.30
N ASN A 154 6.36 2.02 16.40
CA ASN A 154 5.96 1.98 15.00
C ASN A 154 6.73 0.88 14.29
N VAL A 155 6.00 0.07 13.52
CA VAL A 155 6.56 -1.05 12.76
C VAL A 155 6.18 -0.89 11.30
N THR A 156 7.13 -1.21 10.42
CA THR A 156 6.91 -1.30 8.98
C THR A 156 7.41 -2.64 8.48
N TYR A 157 6.63 -3.30 7.64
CA TYR A 157 7.02 -4.52 6.95
C TYR A 157 7.87 -4.20 5.73
N LEU A 158 8.90 -5.00 5.48
CA LEU A 158 9.71 -4.98 4.27
C LEU A 158 9.56 -6.33 3.57
N PHE A 159 9.29 -6.29 2.27
CA PHE A 159 9.03 -7.49 1.47
C PHE A 159 9.84 -7.47 0.16
N ASP A 160 10.55 -8.56 -0.07
CA ASP A 160 11.29 -8.83 -1.31
C ASP A 160 10.82 -10.15 -1.94
N PRO A 161 10.08 -10.12 -3.06
CA PRO A 161 9.58 -11.33 -3.70
C PRO A 161 10.68 -12.16 -4.39
N ALA A 162 11.84 -11.59 -4.70
CA ALA A 162 12.89 -12.28 -5.46
C ALA A 162 13.74 -13.22 -4.58
N GLN A 163 13.61 -13.12 -3.25
CA GLN A 163 14.37 -13.94 -2.32
C GLN A 163 13.82 -15.37 -2.21
N TYR A 164 14.68 -16.28 -1.72
CA TYR A 164 14.37 -17.69 -1.50
C TYR A 164 13.69 -18.39 -2.69
N GLN A 165 14.35 -18.39 -3.86
CA GLN A 165 13.83 -19.04 -5.07
C GLN A 165 12.44 -18.48 -5.50
N ASN A 166 12.26 -17.18 -5.37
CA ASN A 166 11.01 -16.47 -5.65
C ASN A 166 9.83 -16.81 -4.71
N GLN A 167 10.09 -17.39 -3.54
CA GLN A 167 9.07 -17.58 -2.49
C GLN A 167 8.80 -16.29 -1.70
N GLY A 168 9.72 -15.33 -1.81
CA GLY A 168 9.67 -14.06 -1.11
C GLY A 168 10.22 -14.13 0.31
N HIS A 169 10.69 -12.99 0.79
CA HIS A 169 11.13 -12.80 2.18
C HIS A 169 10.43 -11.59 2.78
N LEU A 170 9.86 -11.77 3.97
CA LEU A 170 9.22 -10.73 4.75
C LEU A 170 9.94 -10.57 6.09
N TRP A 171 10.24 -9.33 6.45
CA TRP A 171 10.78 -8.95 7.76
C TRP A 171 10.21 -7.60 8.19
N VAL A 172 10.61 -7.10 9.36
CA VAL A 172 10.14 -5.80 9.87
C VAL A 172 11.28 -4.84 10.19
N VAL A 173 10.97 -3.56 10.15
CA VAL A 173 11.77 -2.49 10.75
C VAL A 173 10.96 -1.79 11.83
N VAL A 174 11.61 -1.50 12.96
CA VAL A 174 11.01 -0.86 14.13
C VAL A 174 11.58 0.54 14.26
N GLU A 175 10.72 1.55 14.36
CA GLU A 175 11.14 2.94 14.47
C GLU A 175 11.75 3.22 15.84
N ASP A 176 12.88 3.93 15.83
CA ASP A 176 13.48 4.48 17.03
C ASP A 176 12.71 5.76 17.44
N PRO A 177 11.99 5.75 18.58
CA PRO A 177 11.23 6.92 19.02
C PRO A 177 12.13 8.06 19.51
N SER A 178 13.38 7.77 19.88
CA SER A 178 14.36 8.75 20.37
C SER A 178 15.05 9.48 19.22
N VAL A 179 15.17 8.84 18.06
CA VAL A 179 15.87 9.37 16.89
C VAL A 179 14.99 9.26 15.64
N PRO A 180 14.29 10.35 15.27
CA PRO A 180 13.33 10.35 14.16
C PRO A 180 13.91 9.82 12.85
N ASN A 181 13.09 9.07 12.10
CA ASN A 181 13.45 8.46 10.81
C ASN A 181 14.62 7.47 10.87
N THR A 182 14.96 6.96 12.05
CA THR A 182 15.91 5.85 12.19
C THR A 182 15.22 4.59 12.69
N TRP A 183 15.73 3.44 12.27
CA TRP A 183 15.01 2.18 12.34
C TRP A 183 15.94 1.05 12.75
N LEU A 184 15.37 0.00 13.32
CA LEU A 184 16.03 -1.25 13.67
C LEU A 184 15.42 -2.37 12.84
N ALA A 185 16.21 -3.00 11.97
CA ALA A 185 15.75 -4.16 11.22
C ALA A 185 15.74 -5.41 12.11
N VAL A 186 14.64 -6.17 12.04
CA VAL A 186 14.42 -7.37 12.83
C VAL A 186 13.85 -8.46 11.92
N ASP A 187 14.56 -9.58 11.87
CA ASP A 187 14.14 -10.80 11.21
C ASP A 187 13.60 -11.79 12.25
N SER A 188 12.54 -12.53 11.89
CA SER A 188 11.88 -13.43 12.83
C SER A 188 12.74 -14.64 13.22
N TYR A 189 13.71 -15.02 12.40
CA TYR A 189 14.63 -16.11 12.69
C TYR A 189 15.98 -15.62 13.21
N TYR A 190 16.59 -14.64 12.52
CA TYR A 190 17.94 -14.13 12.84
C TYR A 190 17.96 -13.09 13.96
N GLY A 191 16.81 -12.49 14.30
CA GLY A 191 16.73 -11.44 15.30
C GLY A 191 17.11 -10.07 14.76
N ILE A 192 17.79 -9.26 15.56
CA ILE A 192 18.25 -7.94 15.13
C ILE A 192 19.33 -8.11 14.06
N VAL A 193 19.12 -7.47 12.90
CA VAL A 193 20.03 -7.55 11.77
C VAL A 193 20.68 -6.20 11.48
N GLU A 194 21.99 -6.22 11.32
CA GLU A 194 22.82 -5.03 11.11
C GLU A 194 23.16 -4.77 9.63
N GLU A 195 22.96 -5.78 8.78
CA GLU A 195 23.33 -5.75 7.37
C GLU A 195 22.48 -4.75 6.59
N GLU A 196 23.12 -3.95 5.73
CA GLU A 196 22.44 -2.90 4.94
C GLU A 196 21.33 -3.46 4.03
N GLY A 197 21.42 -4.74 3.65
CA GLY A 197 20.39 -5.44 2.87
C GLY A 197 19.02 -5.42 3.54
N TYR A 198 18.96 -5.50 4.87
CA TYR A 198 17.71 -5.54 5.64
C TYR A 198 17.05 -4.17 5.84
N TYR A 199 17.69 -3.09 5.37
CA TYR A 199 17.16 -1.74 5.47
C TYR A 199 16.61 -1.22 4.14
N LYS A 200 16.46 -2.10 3.14
CA LYS A 200 15.88 -1.79 1.84
C LYS A 200 15.08 -2.97 1.32
N ALA A 201 13.96 -2.70 0.67
CA ALA A 201 13.17 -3.73 0.01
C ALA A 201 12.42 -3.13 -1.19
N PRO A 202 12.07 -3.96 -2.20
CA PRO A 202 11.20 -3.54 -3.29
C PRO A 202 9.86 -2.98 -2.81
N TYR A 203 9.29 -3.58 -1.75
CA TYR A 203 8.03 -3.15 -1.16
C TYR A 203 8.17 -2.95 0.34
N SER A 204 7.53 -1.91 0.87
CA SER A 204 7.33 -1.74 2.32
C SER A 204 5.96 -1.18 2.63
N PHE A 205 5.38 -1.58 3.75
CA PHE A 205 4.00 -1.26 4.11
C PHE A 205 3.76 -1.35 5.62
N THR A 206 2.84 -0.56 6.16
CA THR A 206 2.60 -0.47 7.61
C THR A 206 1.60 -1.48 8.14
N ASP A 207 0.86 -2.15 7.27
CA ASP A 207 -0.19 -3.11 7.64
C ASP A 207 -0.03 -4.37 6.78
N PHE A 208 0.00 -5.52 7.46
CA PHE A 208 0.21 -6.82 6.83
C PHE A 208 -0.81 -7.13 5.72
N LYS A 209 -2.03 -6.58 5.80
CA LYS A 209 -3.05 -6.79 4.77
C LYS A 209 -2.62 -6.36 3.37
N TYR A 210 -1.64 -5.46 3.25
CA TYR A 210 -1.12 -4.99 1.97
C TYR A 210 -0.19 -6.03 1.29
N LEU A 211 0.24 -7.07 2.01
CA LEU A 211 0.96 -8.20 1.42
C LEU A 211 0.12 -8.90 0.33
N ASP A 212 -1.20 -9.00 0.51
CA ASP A 212 -2.11 -9.60 -0.48
C ASP A 212 -2.06 -8.89 -1.84
N SER A 213 -1.68 -7.61 -1.85
CA SER A 213 -1.61 -6.80 -3.07
C SER A 213 -0.28 -6.94 -3.80
N VAL A 214 0.78 -7.42 -3.12
CA VAL A 214 2.12 -7.58 -3.72
C VAL A 214 2.56 -9.04 -3.85
N ASN A 215 1.94 -9.95 -3.12
CA ASN A 215 2.22 -11.39 -3.20
C ASN A 215 0.98 -12.26 -2.90
N PRO A 216 -0.10 -12.21 -3.69
CA PRO A 216 -1.36 -12.92 -3.38
C PRO A 216 -1.21 -14.44 -3.18
N GLU A 217 -0.13 -15.05 -3.69
CA GLU A 217 0.15 -16.48 -3.59
C GLU A 217 0.76 -16.91 -2.25
N TRP A 218 1.09 -15.97 -1.35
CA TRP A 218 1.73 -16.28 -0.06
C TRP A 218 0.91 -17.23 0.82
N ARG A 219 -0.41 -17.30 0.61
CA ARG A 219 -1.36 -18.16 1.34
C ARG A 219 -1.50 -19.58 0.76
N LEU A 220 -0.91 -19.84 -0.41
CA LEU A 220 -1.03 -21.12 -1.11
C LEU A 220 0.07 -22.12 -0.71
N ILE A 221 0.96 -21.73 0.20
CA ILE A 221 2.09 -22.50 0.70
C ILE A 221 1.74 -23.14 2.04
#